data_AF-A0A1Z9YXC7-F1
#
_entry.id   AF-A0A1Z9YXC7-F1
#
_cell.length_a   1.000
_cell.length_b   1.000
_cell.length_c   1.000
_cell.angle_alpha   90.00
_cell.angle_beta   90.00
_cell.angle_gamma   90.00
#
_symmetry.space_group_name_H-M   'P 1'
#
loop_
_entity.id
_entity.type
_entity.pdbx_description
1 polymer ?
#
loop_
_entity_poly.entity_id
_entity_poly.type
_entity_poly.pdbx_seq_one_letter_code
_entity_poly.pdbx_strand_id
1 'polypeptide(L)'
;MLSTKAQQEIAHKLKVFAHAEQNGNVALTCRYFGISQDTFYRWKKNYKSKGEIGLVNSKPCPQNLKLRTPVAIEEKIIHLKSIIAMMISLIDCYGSF
;
A
#
# COMPACT_ATOMS: atom_id res chain seq x y z
N MET A 1 18.28 -1.77 -13.06
CA MET A 1 17.54 -0.55 -13.44
C MET A 1 16.30 -0.43 -12.56
N LEU A 2 16.03 0.75 -12.00
CA LEU A 2 14.77 1.04 -11.31
C LEU A 2 13.62 1.02 -12.33
N SER A 3 12.43 0.58 -11.92
CA SER A 3 11.26 0.58 -12.79
C SER A 3 10.80 2.02 -13.09
N THR A 4 10.15 2.23 -14.23
CA THR A 4 9.58 3.54 -14.62
C THR A 4 8.66 4.11 -13.55
N LYS A 5 7.86 3.25 -12.91
CA LYS A 5 7.00 3.63 -11.77
C LYS A 5 7.80 4.13 -10.57
N ALA A 6 8.88 3.43 -10.20
CA ALA A 6 9.73 3.84 -9.07
C ALA A 6 10.40 5.21 -9.33
N GLN A 7 10.82 5.48 -10.58
CA GLN A 7 11.37 6.78 -10.96
C GLN A 7 10.34 7.90 -10.86
N GLN A 8 9.09 7.65 -11.29
CA GLN A 8 7.98 8.61 -11.13
C GLN A 8 7.67 8.89 -9.66
N GLU A 9 7.70 7.86 -8.80
CA GLU A 9 7.51 8.03 -7.36
C GLU A 9 8.62 8.88 -6.72
N ILE A 10 9.88 8.62 -7.07
CA ILE A 10 11.03 9.41 -6.59
C ILE A 10 10.84 10.87 -7.03
N ALA A 11 10.58 11.11 -8.31
CA ALA A 11 10.39 12.45 -8.85
C ALA A 11 9.24 13.20 -8.16
N HIS A 12 8.12 12.51 -7.89
CA HIS A 12 7.01 13.09 -7.13
C HIS A 12 7.43 13.49 -5.71
N LYS A 13 8.12 12.60 -4.97
CA LYS A 13 8.56 12.87 -3.60
C LYS A 13 9.61 14.00 -3.53
N LEU A 14 10.49 14.10 -4.53
CA LEU A 14 11.44 15.21 -4.65
C LEU A 14 10.74 16.55 -4.91
N LYS A 15 9.67 16.58 -5.72
CA LYS A 15 8.86 17.79 -5.92
C LYS A 15 8.22 18.28 -4.62
N VAL A 16 7.75 17.36 -3.77
CA VAL A 16 7.20 17.71 -2.45
C VAL A 16 8.26 18.38 -1.58
N PHE A 17 9.49 17.87 -1.58
CA PHE A 17 10.59 18.49 -0.82
C PHE A 17 10.96 19.86 -1.36
N ALA A 18 11.09 20.01 -2.67
CA ALA A 18 11.39 21.30 -3.30
C ALA A 18 10.32 22.36 -2.97
N HIS A 19 9.04 21.98 -3.01
CA HIS A 19 7.95 22.88 -2.64
C HIS A 19 7.99 23.27 -1.15
N ALA A 20 8.34 22.32 -0.27
CA ALA A 20 8.48 22.59 1.16
C ALA A 20 9.65 23.53 1.47
N GLU A 21 10.76 23.41 0.73
CA GLU A 21 11.89 24.33 0.84
C GLU A 21 11.55 25.74 0.35
N GLN A 22 10.84 25.85 -0.78
CA GLN A 22 10.40 27.14 -1.32
C GLN A 22 9.43 27.89 -0.39
N ASN A 23 8.50 27.17 0.23
CA ASN A 23 7.47 27.78 1.09
C ASN A 23 7.91 27.93 2.56
N GLY A 24 8.94 27.18 3.01
CA GLY A 24 9.35 27.10 4.41
C GLY A 24 8.31 26.46 5.36
N ASN A 25 7.14 26.07 4.84
CA ASN A 25 6.02 25.52 5.62
C ASN A 25 5.64 24.12 5.15
N VAL A 26 5.98 23.13 5.98
CA VAL A 26 5.68 21.71 5.72
C VAL A 26 4.18 21.42 5.78
N ALA A 27 3.45 22.02 6.72
CA ALA A 27 2.01 21.76 6.87
C ALA A 27 1.20 22.26 5.66
N LEU A 28 1.55 23.45 5.15
CA LEU A 28 0.95 23.99 3.93
C LEU A 28 1.25 23.11 2.72
N THR A 29 2.51 22.69 2.58
CA THR A 29 2.94 21.78 1.51
C THR A 29 2.21 20.44 1.59
N CYS A 30 2.09 19.87 2.78
CA CYS A 30 1.35 18.63 2.99
C CYS A 30 -0.13 18.74 2.60
N ARG A 31 -0.79 19.88 2.90
CA ARG A 31 -2.16 20.16 2.44
C ARG A 31 -2.25 20.29 0.93
N TYR A 32 -1.29 20.96 0.29
CA TYR A 32 -1.26 21.15 -1.16
C TYR A 32 -1.10 19.82 -1.92
N PHE A 33 -0.22 18.93 -1.46
CA PHE A 33 0.00 17.61 -2.09
C PHE A 33 -0.93 16.51 -1.58
N GLY A 34 -1.81 16.79 -0.61
CA GLY A 34 -2.72 15.79 -0.03
C GLY A 34 -2.00 14.67 0.73
N ILE A 35 -0.89 14.97 1.40
CA ILE A 35 -0.13 14.01 2.22
C ILE A 35 -0.20 14.36 3.70
N SER A 36 -0.05 13.37 4.59
CA SER A 36 0.08 13.63 6.03
C SER A 36 1.49 14.12 6.39
N GLN A 37 1.59 14.93 7.43
CA GLN A 37 2.90 15.41 7.94
C GLN A 37 3.81 14.25 8.37
N ASP A 38 3.24 13.21 8.99
CA ASP A 38 3.98 12.01 9.37
C ASP A 38 4.61 11.31 8.17
N THR A 39 3.91 11.30 7.03
CA THR A 39 4.43 10.74 5.78
C THR A 39 5.59 11.55 5.25
N PHE A 40 5.49 12.88 5.29
CA PHE A 40 6.59 13.77 4.91
C PHE A 40 7.86 13.51 5.75
N TYR A 41 7.73 13.47 7.08
CA TYR A 41 8.89 13.22 7.95
C TYR A 41 9.45 11.81 7.81
N ARG A 42 8.59 10.80 7.57
CA ARG A 42 9.03 9.44 7.25
C ARG A 42 9.87 9.41 5.97
N TRP A 43 9.42 10.08 4.92
CA TRP A 43 10.19 10.20 3.67
C TRP A 43 11.50 10.96 3.88
N LYS A 44 11.48 12.08 4.63
CA LYS A 44 12.68 12.86 4.94
C LYS A 44 13.73 12.03 5.69
N LYS A 45 13.30 11.23 6.68
CA LYS A 45 14.17 10.30 7.42
C LYS A 45 14.78 9.22 6.50
N ASN A 46 13.96 8.65 5.62
CA ASN A 46 14.44 7.64 4.67
C ASN A 46 15.43 8.24 3.64
N TYR A 47 15.15 9.44 3.15
CA TYR A 47 16.04 10.17 2.25
C TYR A 47 17.38 10.47 2.90
N LYS A 48 17.39 10.92 4.17
CA LYS A 48 18.64 11.17 4.91
C LYS A 48 19.49 9.91 5.10
N SER A 49 18.88 8.74 5.20
CA SER A 49 19.59 7.47 5.47
C SER A 49 20.00 6.71 4.21
N LYS A 50 19.22 6.79 3.12
CA LYS A 50 19.40 5.95 1.92
C LYS A 50 19.39 6.75 0.61
N GLY A 51 19.31 8.08 0.66
CA GLY A 51 19.16 8.94 -0.52
C GLY A 51 17.86 8.66 -1.27
N GLU A 52 17.89 8.83 -2.59
CA GLU A 52 16.73 8.64 -3.47
C GLU A 52 16.16 7.21 -3.43
N ILE A 53 17.01 6.21 -3.19
CA ILE A 53 16.59 4.80 -3.06
C ILE A 53 15.64 4.63 -1.86
N GLY A 54 15.81 5.44 -0.81
CA GLY A 54 14.92 5.45 0.36
C GLY A 54 13.53 6.02 0.09
N LEU A 55 13.34 6.71 -1.05
CA LEU A 55 12.05 7.24 -1.48
C LEU A 55 11.24 6.24 -2.30
N VAL A 56 11.83 5.14 -2.76
CA VAL A 56 11.06 4.09 -3.44
C VAL A 56 10.12 3.43 -2.43
N ASN A 57 8.85 3.22 -2.80
CA ASN A 57 7.95 2.47 -1.93
C ASN A 57 8.47 1.05 -1.70
N SER A 58 8.39 0.59 -0.45
CA SER A 58 8.62 -0.81 -0.15
C SER A 58 7.67 -1.65 -0.99
N LYS A 59 8.21 -2.72 -1.58
CA LYS A 59 7.37 -3.68 -2.31
C LYS A 59 6.25 -4.16 -1.35
N PRO A 60 5.00 -4.29 -1.84
CA PRO A 60 3.97 -4.96 -1.07
C PRO A 60 4.43 -6.37 -0.66
N CYS A 61 3.83 -6.92 0.39
CA CYS A 61 4.23 -8.18 1.02
C CYS A 61 4.69 -9.22 -0.01
N PRO A 62 5.87 -9.84 0.20
CA PRO A 62 6.41 -10.80 -0.75
C PRO A 62 5.41 -11.95 -0.95
N GLN A 63 5.19 -12.33 -2.22
CA GLN A 63 4.20 -13.34 -2.62
C GLN A 63 4.41 -14.71 -1.94
N ASN A 64 5.65 -14.99 -1.52
CA ASN A 64 6.04 -16.25 -0.91
C ASN A 64 6.56 -16.01 0.52
N LEU A 65 5.63 -15.92 1.46
CA LEU A 65 5.94 -15.90 2.89
C LEU A 65 6.41 -17.30 3.30
N LYS A 66 7.49 -17.40 4.09
CA LYS A 66 8.02 -18.69 4.59
C LYS A 66 6.98 -19.53 5.35
N LEU A 67 5.96 -18.87 5.91
CA LEU A 67 4.85 -19.47 6.65
C LEU A 67 3.56 -19.52 5.83
N ARG A 68 3.65 -19.56 4.49
CA ARG A 68 2.47 -19.67 3.64
C ARG A 68 1.77 -21.00 3.89
N THR A 69 0.45 -20.94 4.06
CA THR A 69 -0.38 -22.13 4.20
C THR A 69 -0.23 -23.01 2.95
N PRO A 70 0.00 -24.33 3.07
CA PRO A 70 0.03 -25.23 1.93
C PRO A 70 -1.23 -25.10 1.05
N VAL A 71 -1.05 -25.17 -0.27
CA VAL A 71 -2.13 -24.99 -1.28
C VAL A 71 -3.33 -25.91 -1.02
N ALA A 72 -3.07 -27.16 -0.61
CA ALA A 72 -4.13 -28.12 -0.27
C ALA A 72 -5.04 -27.66 0.88
N ILE A 73 -4.55 -26.82 1.80
CA ILE A 73 -5.36 -26.23 2.88
C ILE A 73 -6.09 -24.98 2.36
N GLU A 74 -5.44 -24.17 1.54
CA GLU A 74 -6.07 -23.01 0.88
C GLU A 74 -7.31 -23.46 0.06
N GLU A 75 -7.18 -24.54 -0.71
CA GLU A 75 -8.27 -25.13 -1.49
C GLU A 75 -9.44 -25.62 -0.62
N LYS A 76 -9.15 -26.27 0.50
CA LYS A 76 -10.18 -26.69 1.47
C LYS A 76 -10.93 -25.49 2.05
N ILE A 77 -10.21 -24.43 2.39
CA ILE A 77 -10.82 -23.19 2.91
C ILE A 77 -11.71 -22.55 1.85
N ILE A 78 -11.26 -22.48 0.59
CA ILE A 78 -12.05 -21.94 -0.52
C ILE A 78 -13.32 -22.77 -0.73
N HIS A 79 -13.19 -24.10 -0.74
CA HIS A 79 -14.33 -25.01 -0.88
C HIS A 79 -15.36 -24.82 0.23
N LEU A 80 -14.93 -24.76 1.49
CA LEU A 80 -15.81 -24.51 2.63
C LEU A 80 -16.49 -23.15 2.53
N LYS A 81 -15.77 -22.09 2.16
CA LYS A 81 -16.34 -20.76 1.95
C LYS A 81 -17.39 -20.74 0.85
N SER A 82 -17.13 -21.45 -0.25
CA SER A 82 -18.07 -21.57 -1.36
C SER A 82 -19.37 -22.27 -0.93
N ILE A 83 -19.26 -23.36 -0.16
CA ILE A 83 -20.42 -24.09 0.36
C ILE A 83 -21.23 -23.21 1.30
N ILE A 84 -20.57 -22.56 2.26
CA ILE A 84 -21.24 -21.69 3.24
C ILE A 84 -21.95 -20.53 2.53
N ALA A 85 -21.29 -19.88 1.56
CA ALA A 85 -21.91 -18.82 0.77
C ALA A 85 -23.15 -19.31 0.00
N MET A 86 -23.09 -20.51 -0.59
CA MET A 86 -24.22 -21.12 -1.29
C MET A 86 -25.38 -21.44 -0.33
N MET A 87 -25.08 -21.92 0.88
CA MET A 87 -26.09 -22.17 1.90
C MET A 87 -26.76 -20.88 2.38
N ILE A 88 -26.00 -19.80 2.58
CA ILE A 88 -26.54 -18.48 2.95
C ILE A 88 -27.45 -17.97 1.83
N SER A 89 -27.01 -18.02 0.57
CA SER A 89 -27.86 -17.61 -0.56
C SER A 89 -29.12 -18.46 -0.70
N LEU A 90 -29.07 -19.76 -0.40
CA LEU A 90 -30.26 -20.60 -0.36
C LEU A 90 -31.20 -20.17 0.78
N ILE A 91 -30.67 -19.90 1.98
CA ILE A 91 -31.48 -19.42 3.11
C ILE A 91 -32.14 -18.06 2.77
N ASP A 92 -31.41 -17.13 2.14
CA ASP A 92 -31.96 -15.85 1.70
C ASP A 92 -33.07 -16.02 0.63
N CYS A 93 -32.92 -17.01 -0.27
CA CYS A 93 -33.93 -17.36 -1.27
C CYS A 93 -35.19 -18.02 -0.65
N TYR A 94 -35.05 -18.80 0.42
CA TYR A 94 -36.18 -19.45 1.10
C TYR A 94 -36.83 -18.58 2.19
N GLY A 95 -36.12 -17.57 2.70
CA GLY A 95 -36.57 -16.65 3.76
C GLY A 95 -37.36 -15.43 3.29
N SER A 96 -37.67 -15.31 1.99
CA SER A 96 -38.49 -14.20 1.43
C SER A 96 -39.99 -14.54 1.31
N PHE A 97 -40.54 -15.34 2.24
CA PHE A 97 -41.98 -15.56 2.40
C PHE A 97 -42.46 -15.08 3.77
#